data_AF-A0A293LW10-F1
#
_entry.id   AF-A0A293LW10-F1
#
_cell.length_a   1.000
_cell.length_b   1.000
_cell.length_c   1.000
_cell.angle_alpha   90.00
_cell.angle_beta   90.00
_cell.angle_gamma   90.00
#
_symmetry.space_group_name_H-M   'P 1'
#
loop_
_entity.id
_entity.type
_entity.pdbx_description
1 polymer ?
#
loop_
_entity_poly.entity_id
_entity_poly.type
_entity_poly.pdbx_seq_one_letter_code
_entity_poly.pdbx_strand_id
1 'polypeptide(L)'
;MPTVPIVALVAFSCLCLSRCFADLTDVQLRKHLTAGAVELDLLHLLNITDSQKGVSLGKGPIKGIRAWRLFSGLNRVQVALESVPHFTQHLSSGGALSAVFVACPNRRSVATLFSVHRPGKMSPLLRAALNFRTRRFVLSYSLPEESTDDEDDDNAVDGGEADDDAADDVEELPVPQAETRFAEQNRETFALNSANVRHVKFRLSPSHSLNWTWVAVTVSPRNVTLYVNCDAPRTVPLIPAPSLQFPADALVYFRQEPGLKRKFVGTVQVAKLYSGALLSRPWRCPNKGTHSSVSL
;
A
#
# COMPACT_ATOMS: atom_id res chain seq x y z
N MET A 1 -67.89 10.39 12.14
CA MET A 1 -66.88 9.47 11.56
C MET A 1 -65.52 10.16 11.63
N PRO A 2 -64.60 9.76 12.51
CA PRO A 2 -63.26 10.34 12.54
C PRO A 2 -62.32 9.56 11.63
N THR A 3 -61.64 10.27 10.74
CA THR A 3 -60.58 9.76 9.85
C THR A 3 -59.27 9.66 10.63
N VAL A 4 -58.71 8.45 10.70
CA VAL A 4 -57.40 8.16 11.30
C VAL A 4 -56.30 8.41 10.24
N PRO A 5 -55.21 9.13 10.55
CA PRO A 5 -54.06 9.21 9.65
C PRO A 5 -53.18 7.96 9.80
N ILE A 6 -52.95 7.28 8.68
CA ILE A 6 -52.01 6.17 8.56
C ILE A 6 -50.60 6.76 8.51
N VAL A 7 -49.84 6.58 9.60
CA VAL A 7 -48.40 6.86 9.64
C VAL A 7 -47.66 5.70 8.98
N ALA A 8 -47.19 5.91 7.75
CA ALA A 8 -46.35 4.96 7.05
C ALA A 8 -44.94 4.93 7.67
N LEU A 9 -44.67 3.90 8.46
CA LEU A 9 -43.37 3.60 9.03
C LEU A 9 -42.50 2.98 7.92
N VAL A 10 -41.73 3.80 7.22
CA VAL A 10 -40.75 3.33 6.22
C VAL A 10 -39.57 2.70 6.97
N ALA A 11 -39.66 1.39 7.19
CA ALA A 11 -38.54 0.58 7.64
C ALA A 11 -37.48 0.55 6.52
N PHE A 12 -36.42 1.36 6.67
CA PHE A 12 -35.24 1.30 5.82
C PHE A 12 -34.49 -0.01 6.11
N SER A 13 -34.93 -1.07 5.43
CA SER A 13 -34.30 -2.37 5.37
C SER A 13 -32.91 -2.23 4.72
N CYS A 14 -31.89 -2.10 5.56
CA CYS A 14 -30.49 -2.11 5.15
C CYS A 14 -30.10 -3.55 4.78
N LEU A 15 -30.40 -3.96 3.55
CA LEU A 15 -29.96 -5.20 2.94
C LEU A 15 -28.45 -5.13 2.62
N CYS A 16 -27.61 -5.23 3.66
CA CYS A 16 -26.19 -5.47 3.53
C CYS A 16 -25.94 -6.93 3.13
N LEU A 17 -26.17 -7.29 1.87
CA LEU A 17 -25.78 -8.58 1.29
C LEU A 17 -24.29 -8.60 0.92
N SER A 18 -23.44 -8.48 1.93
CA SER A 18 -22.02 -8.85 1.79
C SER A 18 -21.63 -9.71 2.99
N ARG A 19 -22.16 -10.94 3.00
CA ARG A 19 -21.71 -12.00 3.92
C ARG A 19 -20.40 -12.58 3.40
N CYS A 20 -19.30 -11.85 3.57
CA CYS A 20 -18.02 -12.53 3.75
C CYS A 20 -18.04 -13.07 5.18
N PHE A 21 -18.25 -14.38 5.35
CA PHE A 21 -18.00 -15.04 6.63
C PHE A 21 -16.49 -15.06 6.84
N ALA A 22 -15.99 -14.04 7.53
CA ALA A 22 -14.60 -13.98 7.88
C ALA A 22 -14.39 -14.62 9.25
N ASP A 23 -14.00 -15.88 9.20
CA ASP A 23 -13.20 -16.46 10.25
C ASP A 23 -11.76 -16.21 9.80
N LEU A 24 -11.18 -15.09 10.26
CA LEU A 24 -9.76 -14.78 10.06
C LEU A 24 -9.12 -14.77 11.44
N THR A 25 -9.07 -15.94 12.06
CA THR A 25 -8.32 -16.13 13.31
C THR A 25 -6.82 -16.20 13.00
N ASP A 26 -5.99 -15.86 13.99
CA ASP A 26 -4.53 -15.92 13.85
C ASP A 26 -4.06 -17.32 13.39
N VAL A 27 -4.68 -18.35 13.96
CA VAL A 27 -4.42 -19.76 13.65
C VAL A 27 -4.74 -20.09 12.19
N GLN A 28 -5.83 -19.56 11.64
CA GLN A 28 -6.18 -19.80 10.23
C GLN A 28 -5.21 -19.07 9.30
N LEU A 29 -4.84 -17.83 9.61
CA LEU A 29 -3.91 -17.04 8.79
C LEU A 29 -2.52 -17.70 8.70
N ARG A 30 -2.00 -18.25 9.80
CA ARG A 30 -0.72 -18.98 9.82
C ARG A 30 -0.67 -20.20 8.91
N LYS A 31 -1.81 -20.87 8.65
CA LYS A 31 -1.86 -22.02 7.71
C LYS A 31 -1.63 -21.61 6.26
N HIS A 32 -1.82 -20.34 5.95
CA HIS A 32 -1.63 -19.79 4.61
C HIS A 32 -0.24 -19.18 4.42
N LEU A 33 0.65 -19.25 5.41
CA LEU A 33 2.00 -18.71 5.34
C LEU A 33 3.03 -19.84 5.23
N THR A 34 4.21 -19.51 4.71
CA THR A 34 5.38 -20.37 4.82
C THR A 34 5.69 -20.69 6.28
N ALA A 35 6.14 -21.92 6.55
CA ALA A 35 6.52 -22.35 7.90
C ALA A 35 7.60 -21.41 8.48
N GLY A 36 7.48 -21.10 9.78
CA GLY A 36 8.42 -20.22 10.48
C GLY A 36 8.20 -18.72 10.27
N ALA A 37 7.25 -18.30 9.43
CA ALA A 37 6.98 -16.88 9.19
C ALA A 37 6.71 -16.11 10.50
N VAL A 38 7.41 -15.00 10.68
CA VAL A 38 7.31 -14.12 11.85
C VAL A 38 6.30 -13.02 11.55
N GLU A 39 5.39 -12.79 12.50
CA GLU A 39 4.37 -11.74 12.40
C GLU A 39 4.86 -10.42 12.98
N LEU A 40 4.44 -9.33 12.33
CA LEU A 40 4.57 -7.96 12.81
C LEU A 40 3.18 -7.29 12.75
N ASP A 41 2.50 -7.19 13.89
CA ASP A 41 1.19 -6.53 14.02
C ASP A 41 1.37 -5.02 14.24
N LEU A 42 1.07 -4.23 13.20
CA LEU A 42 1.27 -2.78 13.22
C LEU A 42 0.34 -2.07 14.20
N LEU A 43 -0.89 -2.56 14.40
CA LEU A 43 -1.83 -1.93 15.33
C LEU A 43 -1.38 -2.14 16.77
N HIS A 44 -0.84 -3.33 17.06
CA HIS A 44 -0.26 -3.64 18.36
C HIS A 44 1.02 -2.83 18.63
N LEU A 45 1.98 -2.81 17.70
CA LEU A 45 3.26 -2.12 17.87
C LEU A 45 3.12 -0.59 17.97
N LEU A 46 2.11 -0.02 17.31
CA LEU A 46 1.78 1.40 17.45
C LEU A 46 0.96 1.72 18.71
N ASN A 47 0.62 0.69 19.50
CA ASN A 47 -0.23 0.77 20.68
C ASN A 47 -1.54 1.52 20.39
N ILE A 48 -2.25 1.13 19.32
CA ILE A 48 -3.47 1.82 18.90
C ILE A 48 -4.59 1.60 19.93
N THR A 49 -5.05 2.70 20.53
CA THR A 49 -6.12 2.73 21.55
C THR A 49 -7.05 3.94 21.32
N ASP A 50 -8.26 3.90 21.87
CA ASP A 50 -9.22 5.02 21.83
C ASP A 50 -8.82 6.23 22.68
N SER A 51 -7.83 6.08 23.57
CA SER A 51 -7.22 7.21 24.30
C SER A 51 -6.31 8.06 23.42
N GLN A 52 -5.88 7.57 22.25
CA GLN A 52 -5.02 8.33 21.35
C GLN A 52 -5.82 9.37 20.56
N LYS A 53 -5.25 10.58 20.43
CA LYS A 53 -5.82 11.62 19.56
C LYS A 53 -5.97 11.10 18.13
N GLY A 54 -7.18 11.22 17.59
CA GLY A 54 -7.48 10.78 16.24
C GLY A 54 -7.68 9.27 16.08
N VAL A 55 -7.98 8.55 17.17
CA VAL A 55 -8.43 7.16 17.15
C VAL A 55 -9.78 7.05 17.85
N SER A 56 -10.69 6.24 17.32
CA SER A 56 -11.90 5.83 18.03
C SER A 56 -12.21 4.37 17.76
N LEU A 57 -13.04 3.74 18.61
CA LEU A 57 -13.52 2.40 18.34
C LEU A 57 -14.42 2.38 17.08
N GLY A 58 -14.32 1.31 16.30
CA GLY A 58 -15.12 1.06 15.11
C GLY A 58 -15.73 -0.34 15.12
N LYS A 59 -16.70 -0.57 14.22
CA LYS A 59 -17.26 -1.91 13.96
C LYS A 59 -16.57 -2.51 12.75
N GLY A 60 -16.07 -3.74 12.87
CA GLY A 60 -15.39 -4.47 11.78
C GLY A 60 -16.09 -5.78 11.40
N PRO A 61 -15.73 -6.38 10.25
CA PRO A 61 -16.33 -7.60 9.73
C PRO A 61 -15.88 -8.86 10.47
N ILE A 62 -14.71 -8.87 11.09
CA ILE A 62 -14.20 -10.02 11.86
C ILE A 62 -14.76 -9.96 13.27
N LYS A 63 -15.42 -11.03 13.72
CA LYS A 63 -15.91 -11.14 15.09
C LYS A 63 -14.74 -11.33 16.06
N GLY A 64 -14.83 -10.73 17.25
CA GLY A 64 -13.82 -10.86 18.30
C GLY A 64 -12.55 -10.02 18.12
N ILE A 65 -12.34 -9.39 16.96
CA ILE A 65 -11.22 -8.48 16.72
C ILE A 65 -11.72 -7.03 16.74
N ARG A 66 -11.05 -6.17 17.51
CA ARG A 66 -11.39 -4.73 17.55
C ARG A 66 -11.04 -4.06 16.22
N ALA A 67 -11.94 -3.20 15.75
CA ALA A 67 -11.66 -2.30 14.65
C ALA A 67 -11.46 -0.88 15.18
N TRP A 68 -10.53 -0.15 14.57
CA TRP A 68 -10.16 1.21 14.96
C TRP A 68 -10.46 2.16 13.80
N ARG A 69 -11.20 3.23 14.10
CA ARG A 69 -11.40 4.34 13.17
C ARG A 69 -10.30 5.37 13.38
N LEU A 70 -9.55 5.63 12.32
CA LEU A 70 -8.38 6.51 12.31
C LEU A 70 -8.72 7.83 11.61
N PHE A 71 -8.45 8.93 12.30
CA PHE A 71 -8.66 10.29 11.85
C PHE A 71 -7.33 11.01 11.65
N SER A 72 -7.34 12.16 10.96
CA SER A 72 -6.15 12.97 10.63
C SER A 72 -5.22 13.27 11.81
N GLY A 73 -5.76 13.34 13.03
CA GLY A 73 -5.05 13.67 14.26
C GLY A 73 -4.10 12.60 14.83
N LEU A 74 -4.17 11.34 14.38
CA LEU A 74 -3.20 10.32 14.80
C LEU A 74 -1.83 10.61 14.17
N ASN A 75 -0.79 10.72 14.98
CA ASN A 75 0.57 11.06 14.53
C ASN A 75 1.59 9.95 14.80
N ARG A 76 1.32 9.01 15.72
CA ARG A 76 2.16 7.84 15.95
C ARG A 76 1.88 6.81 14.87
N VAL A 77 2.73 6.78 13.86
CA VAL A 77 2.54 5.97 12.64
C VAL A 77 3.77 5.16 12.24
N GLN A 78 4.83 5.23 13.04
CA GLN A 78 6.14 4.67 12.73
C GLN A 78 6.48 3.53 13.69
N VAL A 79 7.01 2.44 13.14
CA VAL A 79 7.56 1.30 13.87
C VAL A 79 9.00 1.12 13.40
N ALA A 80 9.95 1.14 14.33
CA ALA A 80 11.36 0.92 14.01
C ALA A 80 11.62 -0.59 13.87
N LEU A 81 12.29 -1.01 12.78
CA LEU A 81 12.57 -2.43 12.56
C LEU A 81 13.60 -2.99 13.54
N GLU A 82 14.46 -2.14 14.11
CA GLU A 82 15.39 -2.51 15.18
C GLU A 82 14.69 -3.10 16.41
N SER A 83 13.44 -2.69 16.69
CA SER A 83 12.68 -3.20 17.84
C SER A 83 12.07 -4.58 17.60
N VAL A 84 12.26 -5.17 16.40
CA VAL A 84 11.70 -6.46 15.98
C VAL A 84 12.76 -7.33 15.27
N PRO A 85 13.88 -7.67 15.93
CA PRO A 85 15.03 -8.32 15.29
C PRO A 85 14.72 -9.71 14.70
N HIS A 86 13.83 -10.48 15.32
CA HIS A 86 13.43 -11.79 14.76
C HIS A 86 12.71 -11.66 13.41
N PHE A 87 11.93 -10.60 13.23
CA PHE A 87 11.25 -10.34 11.97
C PHE A 87 12.24 -9.97 10.87
N THR A 88 13.18 -9.06 11.15
CA THR A 88 14.18 -8.60 10.17
C THR A 88 15.16 -9.70 9.79
N GLN A 89 15.60 -10.50 10.76
CA GLN A 89 16.48 -11.65 10.52
C GLN A 89 15.79 -12.69 9.64
N HIS A 90 14.54 -13.06 9.95
CA HIS A 90 13.79 -14.03 9.15
C HIS A 90 13.43 -13.48 7.77
N LEU A 91 13.15 -12.18 7.64
CA LEU A 91 12.86 -11.56 6.34
C LEU A 91 14.09 -11.60 5.42
N SER A 92 15.27 -11.35 5.99
CA SER A 92 16.54 -11.35 5.25
C SER A 92 16.90 -12.73 4.71
N SER A 93 16.57 -13.80 5.45
CA SER A 93 16.82 -15.19 5.02
C SER A 93 15.69 -15.79 4.18
N GLY A 94 14.44 -15.46 4.49
CA GLY A 94 13.24 -15.99 3.83
C GLY A 94 12.95 -15.35 2.47
N GLY A 95 13.43 -14.13 2.24
CA GLY A 95 13.36 -13.45 0.94
C GLY A 95 11.94 -13.12 0.47
N ALA A 96 10.93 -13.18 1.34
CA ALA A 96 9.55 -12.82 1.01
C ALA A 96 8.91 -12.00 2.13
N LEU A 97 8.21 -10.95 1.74
CA LEU A 97 7.41 -10.11 2.64
C LEU A 97 5.94 -10.24 2.25
N SER A 98 5.10 -10.68 3.18
CA SER A 98 3.66 -10.62 3.00
C SER A 98 3.03 -9.57 3.89
N ALA A 99 1.89 -9.04 3.47
CA ALA A 99 1.12 -8.09 4.25
C ALA A 99 -0.38 -8.37 4.11
N VAL A 100 -1.11 -8.30 5.21
CA VAL A 100 -2.56 -8.54 5.27
C VAL A 100 -3.24 -7.34 5.93
N PHE A 101 -4.22 -6.79 5.22
CA PHE A 101 -5.02 -5.65 5.66
C PHE A 101 -6.51 -5.93 5.50
N VAL A 102 -7.27 -5.55 6.53
CA VAL A 102 -8.74 -5.50 6.49
C VAL A 102 -9.13 -4.09 6.89
N ALA A 103 -9.60 -3.33 5.92
CA ALA A 103 -9.82 -1.88 6.07
C ALA A 103 -11.05 -1.38 5.30
N CYS A 104 -11.69 -0.35 5.85
CA CYS A 104 -12.73 0.44 5.21
C CYS A 104 -12.28 1.92 5.18
N PRO A 105 -11.43 2.30 4.21
CA PRO A 105 -10.95 3.67 4.06
C PRO A 105 -11.97 4.58 3.41
N ASN A 106 -11.77 5.89 3.59
CA ASN A 106 -12.54 6.91 2.89
C ASN A 106 -12.29 6.82 1.37
N ARG A 107 -13.36 6.78 0.57
CA ARG A 107 -13.34 6.65 -0.90
C ARG A 107 -12.51 7.71 -1.62
N ARG A 108 -12.36 8.89 -1.02
CA ARG A 108 -11.56 10.00 -1.58
C ARG A 108 -10.09 9.95 -1.17
N SER A 109 -9.71 9.00 -0.33
CA SER A 109 -8.35 8.89 0.19
C SER A 109 -7.48 7.93 -0.64
N VAL A 110 -6.20 8.28 -0.71
CA VAL A 110 -5.14 7.32 -1.02
C VAL A 110 -4.71 6.72 0.31
N ALA A 111 -4.84 5.41 0.42
CA ALA A 111 -4.53 4.63 1.60
C ALA A 111 -3.15 3.99 1.43
N THR A 112 -2.10 4.62 1.97
CA THR A 112 -0.85 3.88 2.19
C THR A 112 -1.13 2.82 3.25
N LEU A 113 -1.04 1.56 2.86
CA LEU A 113 -1.23 0.45 3.78
C LEU A 113 0.02 0.32 4.64
N PHE A 114 1.19 0.25 4.01
CA PHE A 114 2.48 0.40 4.67
C PHE A 114 3.55 0.93 3.71
N SER A 115 4.61 1.49 4.26
CA SER A 115 5.86 1.73 3.55
C SER A 115 7.06 1.51 4.47
N VAL A 116 8.18 1.13 3.89
CA VAL A 116 9.46 0.92 4.57
C VAL A 116 10.45 1.94 4.03
N HIS A 117 11.11 2.69 4.92
CA HIS A 117 12.03 3.76 4.56
C HIS A 117 13.32 3.66 5.37
N ARG A 118 14.41 4.17 4.80
CA ARG A 118 15.58 4.54 5.60
C ARG A 118 15.26 5.79 6.42
N PRO A 119 15.80 5.95 7.64
CA PRO A 119 15.67 7.18 8.40
C PRO A 119 16.08 8.42 7.58
N GLY A 120 15.29 9.49 7.66
CA GLY A 120 15.55 10.75 6.95
C GLY A 120 15.31 10.73 5.44
N LYS A 121 15.05 9.57 4.80
CA LYS A 121 14.80 9.48 3.36
C LYS A 121 13.29 9.48 3.04
N MET A 122 12.88 10.29 2.07
CA MET A 122 11.49 10.34 1.60
C MET A 122 11.15 9.21 0.62
N SER A 123 12.13 8.69 -0.11
CA SER A 123 11.92 7.56 -1.04
C SER A 123 11.77 6.24 -0.29
N PRO A 124 10.74 5.43 -0.57
CA PRO A 124 10.52 4.14 0.09
C PRO A 124 11.43 3.07 -0.48
N LEU A 125 11.94 2.19 0.39
CA LEU A 125 12.52 0.91 -0.01
C LEU A 125 11.43 0.00 -0.59
N LEU A 126 10.27 -0.03 0.07
CA LEU A 126 9.09 -0.76 -0.36
C LEU A 126 7.83 -0.05 0.13
N ARG A 127 6.78 -0.02 -0.69
CA ARG A 127 5.51 0.64 -0.36
C ARG A 127 4.35 -0.10 -0.99
N ALA A 128 3.32 -0.35 -0.19
CA ALA A 128 2.02 -0.80 -0.68
C ALA A 128 0.96 0.27 -0.42
N ALA A 129 0.34 0.75 -1.50
CA ALA A 129 -0.70 1.76 -1.44
C ALA A 129 -1.95 1.34 -2.22
N LEU A 130 -3.10 1.76 -1.71
CA LEU A 130 -4.40 1.49 -2.28
C LEU A 130 -5.11 2.81 -2.58
N ASN A 131 -5.36 3.07 -3.85
CA ASN A 131 -6.07 4.25 -4.32
C ASN A 131 -7.50 3.85 -4.69
N PHE A 132 -8.44 4.21 -3.81
CA PHE A 132 -9.86 3.92 -4.00
C PHE A 132 -10.50 4.79 -5.07
N ARG A 133 -10.02 6.02 -5.25
CA ARG A 133 -10.49 6.93 -6.30
C ARG A 133 -10.19 6.36 -7.69
N THR A 134 -8.95 5.90 -7.91
CA THR A 134 -8.54 5.35 -9.21
C THR A 134 -8.73 3.84 -9.32
N ARG A 135 -9.18 3.18 -8.24
CA ARG A 135 -9.30 1.71 -8.13
C ARG A 135 -8.00 1.01 -8.51
N ARG A 136 -6.89 1.43 -7.88
CA ARG A 136 -5.57 0.85 -8.14
C ARG A 136 -4.89 0.46 -6.84
N PHE A 137 -4.35 -0.74 -6.79
CA PHE A 137 -3.29 -1.07 -5.85
C PHE A 137 -1.95 -0.77 -6.53
N VAL A 138 -1.03 -0.14 -5.81
CA VAL A 138 0.29 0.23 -6.30
C VAL A 138 1.34 -0.29 -5.33
N LEU A 139 2.19 -1.18 -5.82
CA LEU A 139 3.45 -1.51 -5.15
C LEU A 139 4.52 -0.58 -5.71
N SER A 140 5.29 0.07 -4.84
CA SER A 140 6.46 0.85 -5.23
C SER A 140 7.69 0.33 -4.49
N TYR A 141 8.84 0.25 -5.15
CA TYR A 141 10.06 -0.23 -4.52
C TYR A 141 11.29 0.41 -5.15
N SER A 142 12.34 0.61 -4.35
CA SER A 142 13.64 1.09 -4.83
C SER A 142 14.53 -0.10 -5.19
N LEU A 143 15.33 0.03 -6.24
CA LEU A 143 16.40 -0.93 -6.49
C LEU A 143 17.62 -0.57 -5.63
N PRO A 144 18.50 -1.53 -5.35
CA PRO A 144 19.83 -1.22 -4.85
C PRO A 144 20.49 -0.20 -5.78
N GLU A 145 21.23 0.75 -5.22
CA GLU A 145 22.13 1.58 -6.00
C GLU A 145 23.27 0.66 -6.44
N GLU A 146 23.46 0.48 -7.74
CA GLU A 146 24.71 -0.09 -8.25
C GLU A 146 25.79 0.95 -7.91
N SER A 147 26.85 0.55 -7.19
CA SER A 147 27.99 1.42 -7.02
C SER A 147 28.56 1.68 -8.41
N THR A 148 28.32 2.87 -8.96
CA THR A 148 29.28 3.41 -9.90
C THR A 148 30.46 3.78 -9.03
N ASP A 149 31.36 2.81 -8.87
CA ASP A 149 32.74 3.08 -8.50
C ASP A 149 33.34 3.83 -9.70
N ASP A 150 32.90 5.09 -9.87
CA ASP A 150 33.59 6.07 -10.67
C ASP A 150 34.86 6.37 -9.86
N GLU A 151 35.85 5.50 -10.04
CA GLU A 151 37.24 5.84 -9.75
C GLU A 151 37.52 7.11 -10.56
N ASP A 152 37.46 8.25 -9.87
CA ASP A 152 37.96 9.53 -10.37
C ASP A 152 39.44 9.28 -10.74
N ASP A 153 39.68 9.10 -12.03
CA ASP A 153 40.98 9.14 -12.68
C ASP A 153 41.57 10.56 -12.50
N ASP A 154 42.07 10.84 -11.30
CA ASP A 154 42.94 11.98 -11.02
C ASP A 154 44.31 11.72 -11.67
N ASN A 155 44.37 11.85 -13.00
CA ASN A 155 45.63 11.99 -13.72
C ASN A 155 45.73 13.43 -14.25
N ALA A 156 45.99 14.34 -13.32
CA ALA A 156 46.40 15.70 -13.60
C ALA A 156 47.90 15.73 -13.98
N VAL A 157 48.20 15.90 -15.27
CA VAL A 157 49.48 16.42 -15.81
C VAL A 157 49.07 17.25 -17.04
N ASP A 158 48.87 18.55 -16.87
CA ASP A 158 49.83 19.65 -17.07
C ASP A 158 50.14 19.99 -18.55
N GLY A 159 49.89 21.26 -18.91
CA GLY A 159 50.52 21.95 -20.03
C GLY A 159 49.66 22.16 -21.28
N GLY A 160 49.21 23.40 -21.51
CA GLY A 160 48.80 23.83 -22.86
C GLY A 160 47.92 25.09 -22.94
N GLU A 161 48.50 26.26 -22.71
CA GLU A 161 48.00 27.57 -23.16
C GLU A 161 47.73 27.59 -24.67
N ALA A 162 46.59 28.13 -25.09
CA ALA A 162 46.45 28.92 -26.31
C ALA A 162 45.14 29.71 -26.29
N ASP A 163 45.29 31.03 -26.38
CA ASP A 163 44.27 32.01 -26.70
C ASP A 163 43.55 31.68 -28.02
N ASP A 164 42.27 32.05 -28.15
CA ASP A 164 41.78 32.78 -29.33
C ASP A 164 40.36 33.29 -29.13
N ASP A 165 40.22 34.59 -29.40
CA ASP A 165 39.01 35.39 -29.48
C ASP A 165 38.02 34.88 -30.55
N ALA A 166 36.71 35.01 -30.30
CA ALA A 166 35.76 35.63 -31.24
C ALA A 166 34.33 35.62 -30.69
N ALA A 167 33.72 36.80 -30.72
CA ALA A 167 32.29 37.03 -30.57
C ALA A 167 31.48 36.39 -31.70
N ASP A 168 30.25 35.96 -31.42
CA ASP A 168 29.14 36.29 -32.30
C ASP A 168 27.79 36.28 -31.56
N ASP A 169 27.10 37.40 -31.69
CA ASP A 169 25.73 37.64 -31.30
C ASP A 169 24.79 36.95 -32.30
N VAL A 170 23.88 36.08 -31.84
CA VAL A 170 22.67 35.80 -32.64
C VAL A 170 21.42 35.77 -31.76
N GLU A 171 20.71 36.87 -31.95
CA GLU A 171 19.28 37.14 -31.81
C GLU A 171 18.31 35.97 -31.58
N GLU A 172 17.44 36.26 -30.63
CA GLU A 172 16.20 35.64 -30.21
C GLU A 172 15.15 35.58 -31.35
N LEU A 173 14.50 34.42 -31.55
CA LEU A 173 13.19 34.36 -32.22
C LEU A 173 12.18 33.57 -31.36
N PRO A 174 11.00 34.15 -31.06
CA PRO A 174 9.99 33.51 -30.23
C PRO A 174 9.15 32.53 -31.05
N VAL A 175 9.16 31.25 -30.68
CA VAL A 175 8.20 30.28 -31.23
C VAL A 175 6.85 30.45 -30.50
N PRO A 176 5.72 30.54 -31.24
CA PRO A 176 4.42 30.83 -30.64
C PRO A 176 3.93 29.74 -29.69
N GLN A 177 3.54 30.16 -28.49
CA GLN A 177 2.74 29.38 -27.56
C GLN A 177 1.31 29.26 -28.08
N ALA A 178 0.92 28.09 -28.57
CA ALA A 178 -0.49 27.69 -28.59
C ALA A 178 -0.61 26.17 -28.57
N GLU A 179 -1.56 25.67 -27.78
CA GLU A 179 -2.10 24.31 -27.83
C GLU A 179 -1.35 23.18 -27.10
N THR A 180 -1.13 23.33 -25.79
CA THR A 180 -1.11 22.15 -24.88
C THR A 180 -1.75 22.45 -23.51
N ARG A 181 -2.82 23.26 -23.44
CA ARG A 181 -3.49 23.59 -22.17
C ARG A 181 -4.63 22.64 -21.72
N PHE A 182 -4.76 21.45 -22.31
CA PHE A 182 -5.82 20.50 -21.91
C PHE A 182 -5.34 19.10 -21.49
N ALA A 183 -4.03 18.87 -21.35
CA ALA A 183 -3.48 17.57 -20.94
C ALA A 183 -2.79 17.55 -19.56
N GLU A 184 -2.80 18.66 -18.81
CA GLU A 184 -1.95 18.80 -17.61
C GLU A 184 -2.67 18.64 -16.26
N GLN A 185 -3.98 18.33 -16.24
CA GLN A 185 -4.74 18.21 -14.98
C GLN A 185 -4.91 16.78 -14.45
N ASN A 186 -4.23 15.79 -15.04
CA ASN A 186 -4.22 14.39 -14.57
C ASN A 186 -2.82 13.90 -14.12
N ARG A 187 -1.87 14.81 -13.97
CA ARG A 187 -0.49 14.54 -13.53
C ARG A 187 -0.32 14.49 -12.00
N GLU A 188 -1.37 14.15 -11.25
CA GLU A 188 -1.25 13.71 -9.85
C GLU A 188 -0.66 12.29 -9.78
N THR A 189 0.51 12.14 -10.38
CA THR A 189 1.26 10.90 -10.45
C THR A 189 2.04 10.74 -9.17
N PHE A 190 2.04 9.52 -8.65
CA PHE A 190 2.84 9.01 -7.54
C PHE A 190 4.36 9.05 -7.81
N ALA A 191 4.84 10.03 -8.56
CA ALA A 191 6.23 10.20 -8.94
C ALA A 191 6.97 10.82 -7.76
N LEU A 192 7.44 9.96 -6.85
CA LEU A 192 8.66 10.28 -6.13
C LEU A 192 9.76 10.26 -7.20
N ASN A 193 10.27 11.43 -7.58
CA ASN A 193 11.27 11.63 -8.64
C ASN A 193 12.64 11.07 -8.24
N SER A 194 12.72 9.77 -7.96
CA SER A 194 13.98 9.07 -7.82
C SER A 194 14.04 8.08 -8.98
N ALA A 195 15.06 8.22 -9.84
CA ALA A 195 15.26 7.39 -11.03
C ALA A 195 15.23 5.87 -10.72
N ASN A 196 15.44 5.52 -9.45
CA ASN A 196 15.57 4.16 -8.97
C ASN A 196 14.27 3.54 -8.38
N VAL A 197 13.12 4.23 -8.45
CA VAL A 197 11.85 3.69 -7.94
C VAL A 197 11.04 3.05 -9.07
N ARG A 198 10.66 1.78 -8.88
CA ARG A 198 9.76 1.02 -9.77
C ARG A 198 8.36 0.99 -9.20
N HIS A 199 7.35 0.91 -10.08
CA HIS A 199 5.94 0.86 -9.71
C HIS A 199 5.21 -0.27 -10.42
N VAL A 200 4.56 -1.15 -9.67
CA VAL A 200 3.65 -2.17 -10.20
C VAL A 200 2.22 -1.78 -9.85
N LYS A 201 1.37 -1.64 -10.88
CA LYS A 201 0.00 -1.14 -10.75
C LYS A 201 -0.99 -2.25 -11.06
N PHE A 202 -1.86 -2.55 -10.13
CA PHE A 202 -2.96 -3.50 -10.30
C PHE A 202 -4.27 -2.74 -10.39
N ARG A 203 -5.03 -2.96 -11.47
CA ARG A 203 -6.41 -2.45 -11.57
C ARG A 203 -7.31 -3.30 -10.68
N LEU A 204 -8.03 -2.66 -9.77
CA LEU A 204 -8.99 -3.35 -8.90
C LEU A 204 -10.32 -3.46 -9.62
N SER A 205 -11.01 -4.57 -9.38
CA SER A 205 -12.37 -4.73 -9.88
C SER A 205 -13.28 -3.66 -9.25
N PRO A 206 -14.31 -3.19 -9.98
CA PRO A 206 -15.35 -2.36 -9.39
C PRO A 206 -15.98 -3.13 -8.22
N SER A 207 -15.72 -2.70 -6.99
CA SER A 207 -16.53 -3.19 -5.87
C SER A 207 -17.88 -2.49 -5.94
N HIS A 208 -18.96 -3.27 -5.99
CA HIS A 208 -20.33 -2.76 -6.03
C HIS A 208 -20.79 -2.13 -4.69
N SER A 209 -19.92 -2.02 -3.67
CA SER A 209 -20.33 -1.60 -2.33
C SER A 209 -19.32 -0.69 -1.61
N LEU A 210 -19.81 0.10 -0.65
CA LEU A 210 -19.09 0.97 0.29
C LEU A 210 -18.30 0.17 1.36
N ASN A 211 -17.83 -1.03 1.01
CA ASN A 211 -17.55 -2.06 2.00
C ASN A 211 -16.08 -2.19 2.36
N TRP A 212 -15.88 -2.90 3.48
CA TRP A 212 -14.62 -3.45 3.91
C TRP A 212 -13.88 -4.12 2.76
N THR A 213 -12.62 -3.75 2.62
CA THR A 213 -11.70 -4.29 1.64
C THR A 213 -10.68 -5.18 2.35
N TRP A 214 -10.56 -6.39 1.85
CA TRP A 214 -9.60 -7.40 2.27
C TRP A 214 -8.47 -7.37 1.27
N VAL A 215 -7.26 -7.13 1.72
CA VAL A 215 -6.07 -7.07 0.88
C VAL A 215 -5.01 -7.95 1.49
N ALA A 216 -4.44 -8.82 0.68
CA ALA A 216 -3.20 -9.48 1.01
C ALA A 216 -2.24 -9.35 -0.17
N VAL A 217 -0.99 -9.04 0.10
CA VAL A 217 0.05 -8.94 -0.91
C VAL A 217 1.27 -9.70 -0.42
N THR A 218 1.88 -10.48 -1.32
CA THR A 218 3.17 -11.13 -1.12
C THR A 218 4.14 -10.54 -2.12
N VAL A 219 5.28 -10.04 -1.63
CA VAL A 219 6.41 -9.59 -2.44
C VAL A 219 7.52 -10.61 -2.24
N SER A 220 7.93 -11.26 -3.32
CA SER A 220 9.03 -12.23 -3.37
C SER A 220 10.06 -11.73 -4.38
N PRO A 221 11.25 -12.35 -4.50
CA PRO A 221 12.31 -11.82 -5.36
C PRO A 221 11.94 -11.86 -6.84
N ARG A 222 11.01 -12.73 -7.25
CA ARG A 222 10.64 -12.91 -8.66
C ARG A 222 9.29 -12.31 -9.03
N ASN A 223 8.41 -12.11 -8.05
CA ASN A 223 7.04 -11.72 -8.33
C ASN A 223 6.38 -11.02 -7.14
N VAL A 224 5.29 -10.34 -7.44
CA VAL A 224 4.31 -9.85 -6.48
C VAL A 224 3.00 -10.57 -6.74
N THR A 225 2.38 -11.10 -5.69
CA THR A 225 1.04 -11.71 -5.74
C THR A 225 0.07 -10.91 -4.90
N LEU A 226 -1.04 -10.48 -5.49
CA LEU A 226 -2.07 -9.66 -4.86
C LEU A 226 -3.40 -10.44 -4.78
N TYR A 227 -3.95 -10.50 -3.57
CA TYR A 227 -5.30 -10.96 -3.28
C TYR A 227 -6.15 -9.77 -2.82
N VAL A 228 -7.29 -9.54 -3.46
CA VAL A 228 -8.24 -8.50 -3.05
C VAL A 228 -9.64 -9.08 -2.97
N ASN A 229 -10.28 -8.98 -1.81
CA ASN A 229 -11.61 -9.51 -1.56
C ASN A 229 -11.72 -10.95 -2.09
N CYS A 230 -12.67 -11.22 -2.98
CA CYS A 230 -12.88 -12.54 -3.57
C CYS A 230 -12.42 -12.64 -5.03
N ASP A 231 -11.68 -11.64 -5.52
CA ASP A 231 -11.16 -11.62 -6.88
C ASP A 231 -10.02 -12.62 -7.03
N ALA A 232 -9.93 -13.27 -8.20
CA ALA A 232 -8.83 -14.18 -8.52
C ALA A 232 -7.47 -13.52 -8.23
N PRO A 233 -6.51 -14.27 -7.64
CA PRO A 233 -5.20 -13.73 -7.33
C PRO A 233 -4.51 -13.22 -8.59
N ARG A 234 -3.76 -12.13 -8.45
CA ARG A 234 -3.01 -11.53 -9.55
C ARG A 234 -1.53 -11.58 -9.23
N THR A 235 -0.76 -12.23 -10.09
CA THR A 235 0.69 -12.33 -9.95
C THR A 235 1.36 -11.61 -11.10
N VAL A 236 2.34 -10.76 -10.79
CA VAL A 236 3.12 -10.01 -11.77
C VAL A 236 4.61 -10.22 -11.46
N PRO A 237 5.45 -10.50 -12.47
CA PRO A 237 6.89 -10.63 -12.25
C PRO A 237 7.51 -9.29 -11.84
N LEU A 238 8.56 -9.34 -11.01
CA LEU A 238 9.35 -8.20 -10.58
C LEU A 238 10.71 -8.26 -11.25
N ILE A 239 10.91 -7.44 -12.29
CA ILE A 239 12.16 -7.37 -13.05
C ILE A 239 12.50 -5.89 -13.28
N PRO A 240 13.59 -5.38 -12.68
CA PRO A 240 14.42 -6.01 -11.65
C PRO A 240 13.68 -6.19 -10.31
N ALA A 241 14.22 -7.06 -9.46
CA ALA A 241 13.66 -7.44 -8.17
C ALA A 241 13.96 -6.42 -7.06
N PRO A 242 13.05 -6.19 -6.09
CA PRO A 242 13.38 -5.42 -4.89
C PRO A 242 14.33 -6.19 -3.98
N SER A 243 15.23 -5.48 -3.30
CA SER A 243 15.89 -6.04 -2.12
C SER A 243 14.93 -6.00 -0.93
N LEU A 244 14.74 -7.16 -0.28
CA LEU A 244 13.99 -7.27 0.98
C LEU A 244 14.90 -7.34 2.21
N GLN A 245 16.21 -7.16 2.00
CA GLN A 245 17.18 -6.96 3.08
C GLN A 245 17.16 -5.48 3.45
N PHE A 246 16.25 -5.13 4.36
CA PHE A 246 16.15 -3.76 4.85
C PHE A 246 17.27 -3.47 5.86
N PRO A 247 17.82 -2.24 5.87
CA PRO A 247 18.72 -1.80 6.94
C PRO A 247 18.11 -2.00 8.33
N ALA A 248 18.94 -2.24 9.34
CA ALA A 248 18.48 -2.49 10.71
C ALA A 248 17.71 -1.31 11.31
N ASP A 249 18.09 -0.09 10.95
CA ASP A 249 17.47 1.18 11.37
C ASP A 249 16.24 1.57 10.53
N ALA A 250 15.83 0.73 9.57
CA ALA A 250 14.70 1.05 8.70
C ALA A 250 13.38 1.19 9.49
N LEU A 251 12.53 2.08 9.00
CA LEU A 251 11.27 2.47 9.63
C LEU A 251 10.10 1.98 8.77
N VAL A 252 9.15 1.29 9.42
CA VAL A 252 7.86 0.95 8.83
C VAL A 252 6.84 2.03 9.18
N TYR A 253 6.28 2.64 8.17
CA TYR A 253 5.20 3.62 8.29
C TYR A 253 3.87 2.95 7.97
N PHE A 254 2.90 3.11 8.88
CA PHE A 254 1.51 2.74 8.66
C PHE A 254 0.69 3.98 8.37
N ARG A 255 -0.25 3.93 7.40
CA ARG A 255 -1.22 5.01 7.13
C ARG A 255 -0.67 6.32 6.54
N GLN A 256 0.53 6.77 6.88
CA GLN A 256 1.12 8.02 6.38
C GLN A 256 2.62 7.86 6.15
N GLU A 257 3.06 8.20 4.94
CA GLU A 257 4.48 8.24 4.54
C GLU A 257 5.19 9.54 4.97
N PRO A 258 6.51 9.50 5.15
CA PRO A 258 7.31 10.71 5.32
C PRO A 258 7.17 11.61 4.09
N GLY A 259 7.03 12.92 4.30
CA GLY A 259 6.90 13.92 3.23
C GLY A 259 5.52 13.97 2.55
N LEU A 260 4.62 13.00 2.77
CA LEU A 260 3.28 13.02 2.19
C LEU A 260 2.23 13.61 3.16
N LYS A 261 1.48 14.60 2.65
CA LYS A 261 0.33 15.19 3.36
C LYS A 261 -0.88 14.24 3.41
N ARG A 262 -0.95 13.29 2.47
CA ARG A 262 -2.07 12.34 2.37
C ARG A 262 -1.94 11.27 3.45
N LYS A 263 -3.00 11.09 4.23
CA LYS A 263 -3.10 10.08 5.30
C LYS A 263 -4.23 9.12 4.98
N PHE A 264 -4.06 7.83 5.31
CA PHE A 264 -5.18 6.91 5.42
C PHE A 264 -6.17 7.46 6.46
N VAL A 265 -7.44 7.59 6.09
CA VAL A 265 -8.52 7.96 7.02
C VAL A 265 -9.65 6.97 6.80
N GLY A 266 -10.13 6.37 7.88
CA GLY A 266 -11.16 5.33 7.82
C GLY A 266 -10.96 4.29 8.90
N THR A 267 -11.64 3.15 8.76
CA THR A 267 -11.60 2.08 9.75
C THR A 267 -10.62 0.99 9.33
N VAL A 268 -9.81 0.49 10.25
CA VAL A 268 -8.92 -0.66 10.05
C VAL A 268 -9.20 -1.70 11.14
N GLN A 269 -9.14 -2.97 10.80
CA GLN A 269 -9.29 -4.08 11.75
C GLN A 269 -8.06 -4.98 11.77
N VAL A 270 -7.38 -5.14 10.64
CA VAL A 270 -6.15 -5.92 10.52
C VAL A 270 -5.12 -5.09 9.73
N ALA A 271 -3.89 -5.02 10.25
CA ALA A 271 -2.73 -4.45 9.59
C ALA A 271 -1.48 -5.22 10.05
N LYS A 272 -1.17 -6.32 9.35
CA LYS A 272 -0.11 -7.24 9.75
C LYS A 272 0.88 -7.46 8.62
N LEU A 273 2.16 -7.52 8.93
CA LEU A 273 3.23 -7.92 8.03
C LEU A 273 3.79 -9.28 8.45
N TYR A 274 4.34 -10.03 7.50
CA TYR A 274 4.90 -11.36 7.70
C TYR A 274 6.22 -11.50 6.94
N SER A 275 7.23 -12.04 7.60
CA SER A 275 8.56 -12.31 7.01
C SER A 275 8.60 -13.57 6.13
N GLY A 276 7.47 -13.95 5.54
CA GLY A 276 7.32 -15.14 4.70
C GLY A 276 6.23 -14.96 3.64
N ALA A 277 6.13 -15.90 2.71
CA ALA A 277 5.18 -15.83 1.60
C ALA A 277 3.80 -16.37 1.98
N LEU A 278 2.73 -15.73 1.50
CA LEU A 278 1.41 -16.36 1.48
C LEU A 278 1.36 -17.43 0.39
N LEU A 279 1.00 -18.65 0.79
CA LEU A 279 0.78 -19.80 -0.08
C LEU A 279 -0.58 -19.73 -0.79
N SER A 280 -1.55 -19.06 -0.18
CA SER A 280 -2.90 -18.87 -0.72
C SER A 280 -3.62 -17.71 -0.03
N ARG A 281 -4.82 -17.37 -0.53
CA ARG A 281 -5.66 -16.33 0.06
C ARG A 281 -6.00 -16.70 1.52
N PRO A 282 -5.80 -15.79 2.50
CA PRO A 282 -5.93 -16.16 3.89
C PRO A 282 -7.36 -16.08 4.46
N TRP A 283 -8.33 -15.59 3.68
CA TRP A 283 -9.75 -15.59 4.04
C TRP A 283 -10.57 -16.43 3.07
N ARG A 284 -11.71 -16.90 3.56
CA ARG A 284 -12.69 -17.62 2.75
C ARG A 284 -13.57 -16.65 1.97
N CYS A 285 -13.97 -17.09 0.80
CA CYS A 285 -14.97 -16.42 -0.01
C CYS A 285 -16.22 -17.26 -0.08
N PRO A 286 -17.41 -16.63 -0.07
CA PRO A 286 -18.64 -17.37 -0.31
C PRO A 286 -18.51 -18.08 -1.66
N ASN A 287 -18.84 -19.36 -1.70
CA ASN A 287 -18.96 -20.08 -2.96
C ASN A 287 -19.94 -19.29 -3.82
N LYS A 288 -19.50 -18.86 -5.01
CA LYS A 288 -20.45 -18.45 -6.04
C LYS A 288 -21.26 -19.70 -6.31
N GLY A 289 -22.50 -19.76 -5.82
CA GLY A 289 -23.33 -20.93 -6.01
C GLY A 289 -23.28 -21.33 -7.48
N THR A 290 -22.93 -22.58 -7.75
CA THR A 290 -23.45 -23.26 -8.93
C THR A 290 -24.95 -23.00 -8.89
N HIS A 291 -25.44 -22.19 -9.81
CA HIS A 291 -26.87 -22.19 -10.12
C HIS A 291 -27.16 -23.62 -10.56
N SER A 292 -27.70 -24.42 -9.64
CA SER A 292 -28.38 -25.64 -10.00
C SER A 292 -29.49 -25.20 -10.94
N SER A 293 -29.30 -25.40 -12.24
CA SER A 293 -30.39 -25.41 -13.19
C SER A 293 -31.30 -26.56 -12.76
N VAL A 294 -32.29 -26.25 -11.94
CA VAL A 294 -33.49 -27.07 -11.83
C VAL A 294 -34.20 -26.87 -13.15
N SER A 295 -33.92 -27.75 -14.10
CA SER A 295 -34.78 -28.01 -15.24
C SER A 295 -36.12 -28.49 -14.67
N LEU A 296 -37.16 -27.70 -14.91
CA LEU A 296 -38.56 -28.12 -14.89
C LEU A 296 -38.79 -29.18 -15.97
#